data_AF-A0A2N2SID1-F1
#
_entry.id   AF-A0A2N2SID1-F1
#
_cell.length_a   1.000
_cell.length_b   1.000
_cell.length_c   1.000
_cell.angle_alpha   90.00
_cell.angle_beta   90.00
_cell.angle_gamma   90.00
#
_symmetry.space_group_name_H-M   'P 1'
#
loop_
_entity.id
_entity.type
_entity.pdbx_description
1 polymer ?
#
loop_
_entity_poly.entity_id
_entity_poly.type
_entity_poly.pdbx_seq_one_letter_code
_entity_poly.pdbx_strand_id
1 'polypeptide(L)' 'MRVIKVQDVCDKIAVSRTTLWRLCQTEDFPKPVRLGPGGRSIGFFAHEIDAWLETQAAEREHAGCPARQRAKS' A
#
# COMPACT_ATOMS: atom_id res chain seq x y z
N MET A 1 16.19 5.66 -5.41
CA MET A 1 15.01 5.92 -4.55
C MET A 1 14.02 6.79 -5.32
N ARG A 2 12.85 6.26 -5.69
CA ARG A 2 11.80 6.99 -6.43
C ARG A 2 10.55 7.10 -5.56
N VAL A 3 9.93 8.29 -5.53
CA VAL A 3 8.65 8.51 -4.87
C VAL A 3 7.55 8.53 -5.93
N ILE A 4 6.45 7.85 -5.64
CA ILE A 4 5.26 7.75 -6.47
C ILE A 4 4.08 8.45 -5.79
N LYS A 5 3.13 8.98 -6.55
CA LYS A 5 1.96 9.66 -5.97
C LYS A 5 0.95 8.63 -5.49
N VAL A 6 0.03 9.08 -4.64
CA VAL A 6 -1.13 8.29 -4.17
C VAL A 6 -1.89 7.63 -5.33
N GLN A 7 -2.02 8.32 -6.46
CA GLN A 7 -2.67 7.79 -7.67
C GLN A 7 -1.93 6.57 -8.22
N ASP A 8 -0.62 6.69 -8.46
CA ASP A 8 0.22 5.60 -8.95
C ASP A 8 0.23 4.41 -7.98
N VAL A 9 0.19 4.66 -6.66
CA VAL A 9 0.06 3.59 -5.66
C VAL A 9 -1.25 2.85 -5.85
N CYS A 10 -2.38 3.56 -5.93
CA CYS A 10 -3.69 2.97 -6.17
C CYS A 10 -3.72 2.08 -7.43
N ASP A 11 -3.11 2.54 -8.52
CA ASP A 11 -2.99 1.77 -9.76
C ASP A 11 -2.10 0.53 -9.57
N LYS A 12 -0.98 0.66 -8.83
CA LYS A 12 -0.02 -0.42 -8.60
C LYS A 12 -0.54 -1.56 -7.73
N ILE A 13 -1.27 -1.24 -6.66
CA ILE A 13 -1.88 -2.25 -5.77
C ILE A 13 -3.34 -2.56 -6.13
N ALA A 14 -3.86 -1.98 -7.21
CA ALA A 14 -5.23 -2.13 -7.71
C ALA A 14 -6.30 -1.87 -6.62
N VAL A 15 -6.13 -0.83 -5.80
CA VAL A 15 -7.09 -0.45 -4.76
C VAL A 15 -7.58 0.99 -4.91
N SER A 16 -8.81 1.23 -4.47
CA SER A 16 -9.37 2.59 -4.40
C SER A 16 -8.64 3.46 -3.36
N ARG A 17 -8.62 4.78 -3.57
CA ARG A 17 -8.04 5.76 -2.62
C ARG A 17 -8.53 5.58 -1.19
N THR A 18 -9.80 5.25 -0.98
CA THR A 18 -10.37 4.99 0.35
C THR A 18 -9.73 3.78 1.01
N THR A 19 -9.49 2.71 0.26
CA THR A 19 -8.81 1.50 0.76
C THR A 19 -7.35 1.82 1.08
N LEU A 20 -6.67 2.59 0.22
CA LEU A 20 -5.31 3.05 0.48
C LEU A 20 -5.22 3.82 1.79
N TRP A 21 -6.15 4.73 2.08
CA TRP A 21 -6.18 5.44 3.37
C TRP A 21 -6.41 4.52 4.56
N ARG A 22 -7.24 3.48 4.42
CA ARG A 22 -7.41 2.45 5.46
C ARG A 22 -6.13 1.65 5.67
N LEU A 23 -5.41 1.32 4.60
CA LEU A 23 -4.11 0.66 4.68
C LEU A 23 -3.10 1.56 5.38
N CYS A 24 -3.09 2.87 5.10
CA CYS A 24 -2.23 3.80 5.84
C CYS A 24 -2.52 3.89 7.36
N GLN A 25 -3.65 3.36 7.84
CA GLN A 25 -3.93 3.23 9.28
C GLN A 25 -3.38 1.93 9.88
N THR A 26 -3.02 0.95 9.04
CA THR A 26 -2.36 -0.29 9.48
C THR A 26 -0.86 -0.06 9.63
N GLU A 27 -0.24 -0.72 10.59
CA GLU A 27 1.20 -0.57 10.84
C GLU A 27 2.05 -1.26 9.76
N ASP A 28 1.48 -2.23 9.04
CA ASP A 28 2.14 -2.98 7.98
C ASP A 28 2.30 -2.18 6.67
N PHE A 29 1.51 -1.13 6.47
CA PHE A 29 1.54 -0.38 5.22
C PHE A 29 2.54 0.80 5.26
N PRO A 30 3.24 1.10 4.14
CA PRO A 30 4.18 2.21 4.10
C PRO A 30 3.57 3.55 4.45
N LYS A 31 4.32 4.38 5.17
CA LYS A 31 3.83 5.69 5.60
C LYS A 31 3.89 6.71 4.46
N PRO A 32 2.84 7.52 4.29
CA PRO A 32 2.84 8.59 3.29
C PRO A 32 3.92 9.64 3.61
N VAL A 33 4.71 10.01 2.61
CA VAL A 33 5.67 11.11 2.67
C VAL A 33 5.10 12.38 2.05
N ARG A 34 5.28 13.51 2.73
CA ARG A 34 4.86 14.82 2.23
C ARG A 34 5.90 15.34 1.24
N LEU A 35 5.49 15.49 -0.02
CA LEU A 35 6.32 16.02 -1.10
C LEU A 35 6.04 17.52 -1.27
N GLY A 36 7.00 18.34 -0.87
CA GLY A 36 7.06 19.76 -1.22
C GLY A 36 6.66 20.75 -0.10
N PRO A 37 7.04 22.03 -0.28
CA PRO A 37 7.02 23.07 0.77
C PRO A 37 5.62 23.51 1.23
N GLY A 38 4.54 22.95 0.65
CA GLY A 38 3.16 23.28 1.00
C GLY A 38 2.33 22.09 1.52
N GLY A 39 2.91 20.90 1.70
CA GLY A 39 2.24 19.74 2.28
C GLY A 39 1.03 19.17 1.50
N ARG A 40 0.69 19.76 0.34
CA ARG A 40 -0.46 19.35 -0.49
C ARG A 40 -0.21 18.09 -1.30
N SER A 41 1.05 17.79 -1.62
CA SER A 41 1.39 16.55 -2.33
C SER A 41 1.86 15.50 -1.35
N ILE A 42 1.23 14.34 -1.40
CA ILE A 42 1.59 13.16 -0.62
C ILE A 42 2.03 12.08 -1.62
N GLY A 43 3.14 11.42 -1.30
CA GLY A 43 3.68 10.32 -2.06
C GLY A 43 4.08 9.17 -1.18
N PHE A 44 4.53 8.09 -1.80
CA PHE A 44 5.04 6.89 -1.16
C PHE A 44 6.33 6.48 -1.85
N PHE A 45 7.26 5.91 -1.11
CA PHE A 45 8.44 5.37 -1.77
C PHE A 45 8.08 4.11 -2.54
N ALA A 46 8.48 4.04 -3.82
CA ALA A 46 8.15 2.91 -4.68
C ALA A 46 8.63 1.58 -4.09
N HIS A 47 9.85 1.57 -3.53
CA HIS A 47 10.46 0.38 -2.96
C HIS A 47 9.74 -0.13 -1.70
N GLU A 48 9.13 0.74 -0.89
CA GLU A 48 8.36 0.29 0.29
C GLU A 48 7.07 -0.38 -0.15
N ILE A 49 6.42 0.12 -1.20
CA ILE A 49 5.21 -0.47 -1.77
C ILE A 49 5.52 -1.82 -2.41
N ASP A 50 6.66 -1.93 -3.10
CA ASP A 50 7.14 -3.20 -3.65
C ASP A 50 7.43 -4.22 -2.54
N ALA A 51 8.20 -3.83 -1.51
CA ALA A 51 8.50 -4.69 -0.37
C ALA A 51 7.22 -5.15 0.37
N TRP A 52 6.23 -4.26 0.52
CA TRP A 52 4.95 -4.62 1.10
C TRP A 52 4.20 -5.67 0.27
N LEU A 53 4.18 -5.51 -1.06
CA LEU A 53 3.59 -6.50 -1.96
C LEU A 53 4.32 -7.85 -1.87
N GLU A 54 5.64 -7.84 -1.75
CA GLU A 54 6.45 -9.04 -1.55
C GLU A 54 6.12 -9.73 -0.22
N THR A 55 5.95 -8.98 0.87
CA THR A 55 5.50 -9.53 2.16
C THR A 55 4.12 -10.16 2.04
N GLN A 56 3.17 -9.51 1.37
CA GLN A 56 1.84 -10.08 1.12
C GLN A 56 1.92 -11.35 0.24
N ALA A 57 2.85 -11.39 -0.71
CA ALA A 57 3.11 -12.54 -1.57
C ALA A 57 3.78 -13.71 -0.81
N ALA A 58 4.62 -13.41 0.17
CA ALA A 58 5.22 -14.41 1.05
C ALA A 58 4.20 -14.95 2.06
N GLU A 59 3.39 -14.08 2.66
CA GLU A 59 2.30 -14.44 3.57
C GLU A 59 1.29 -15.39 2.89
N ARG A 60 0.90 -15.13 1.63
CA ARG A 60 0.01 -16.04 0.88
C ARG A 60 0.67 -17.37 0.49
N GLU A 61 1.99 -17.41 0.34
CA GLU A 61 2.73 -18.62 -0.04
C GLU A 61 2.91 -19.50 1.18
N HIS A 62 3.18 -18.88 2.33
CA HIS A 62 3.33 -19.55 3.62
C HIS A 62 1.98 -19.98 4.21
N ALA A 63 0.94 -19.16 4.04
CA ALA A 63 -0.44 -19.54 4.33
C ALA A 63 -1.05 -20.18 3.08
N GLY A 64 -0.73 -21.44 2.79
CA GLY A 64 -1.22 -22.16 1.61
C GLY A 64 -2.68 -21.82 1.25
N CYS A 65 -2.86 -21.07 0.16
CA CYS A 65 -4.12 -20.63 -0.43
C CYS A 65 -5.27 -20.27 0.54
N PRO A 66 -5.41 -19.00 0.96
CA PRO A 66 -6.68 -18.47 1.40
C PRO A 66 -7.26 -17.68 0.22
N ALA A 67 -8.05 -18.33 -0.62
CA ALA A 67 -8.91 -17.62 -1.54
C ALA A 67 -9.83 -16.69 -0.73
N ARG A 68 -9.54 -15.39 -0.76
CA ARG A 68 -10.43 -14.28 -0.38
C ARG A 68 -10.95 -14.33 1.07
N GLN A 69 -10.16 -13.88 2.04
CA GLN A 69 -10.73 -13.42 3.30
C GLN A 69 -11.40 -12.06 3.11
N ARG A 70 -12.65 -12.06 2.62
CA ARG A 70 -13.60 -11.00 2.99
C ARG A 70 -14.33 -11.49 4.24
N ALA A 71 -13.75 -11.24 5.41
CA ALA A 71 -14.49 -11.30 6.66
C ALA A 71 -15.45 -10.10 6.70
N LYS A 72 -16.74 -10.37 6.44
CA LYS A 72 -17.87 -9.57 6.91
C LYS A 72 -18.93 -10.55 7.41
N SER A 73 -19.01 -10.72 8.73
CA SER A 73 -20.23 -10.61 9.53
C SER A 73 -19.94 -10.90 10.99
#